data_AF-A0A8J2NT85-F1
#
_entry.id   AF-A0A8J2NT85-F1
#
_cell.length_a   1.000
_cell.length_b   1.000
_cell.length_c   1.000
_cell.angle_alpha   90.00
_cell.angle_beta   90.00
_cell.angle_gamma   90.00
#
_symmetry.space_group_name_H-M   'P 1'
#
loop_
_entity.id
_entity.type
_entity.pdbx_description
1 polymer ?
#
loop_
_entity_poly.entity_id
_entity_poly.type
_entity_poly.pdbx_seq_one_letter_code
_entity_poly.pdbx_strand_id
1 'polypeptide(L)'
;MKGGKSRERVRLTDKMRFRGRITEITLVRQFAQLLQTLSKCSSQFVLRITADKFIFVLSEKDVRTNGATAWCEVPKDAYFSDYKMEGISPTDNEIYMEINS
;
A
#
# COMPACT_ATOMS: atom_id res chain seq x y z
N MET A 1 32.54 -5.24 15.67
CA MET A 1 31.31 -5.93 16.12
C MET A 1 30.13 -5.08 15.70
N LYS A 2 29.26 -5.59 14.81
CA LYS A 2 28.11 -4.84 14.27
C LYS A 2 27.09 -4.62 15.39
N GLY A 3 26.80 -3.36 15.70
CA GLY A 3 25.80 -2.97 16.69
C GLY A 3 24.42 -3.50 16.28
N GLY A 4 23.82 -4.32 17.14
CA GLY A 4 22.44 -4.73 16.98
C GLY A 4 21.54 -3.51 17.11
N LYS A 5 20.85 -3.14 16.02
CA LYS A 5 19.73 -2.21 16.10
C LYS A 5 18.70 -2.83 17.05
N SER A 6 18.61 -2.27 18.25
CA SER A 6 17.56 -2.58 19.22
C SER A 6 16.22 -2.40 18.52
N ARG A 7 15.48 -3.50 18.30
CA ARG A 7 14.12 -3.43 17.74
C ARG A 7 13.27 -2.63 18.73
N GLU A 8 12.79 -1.47 18.30
CA GLU A 8 11.92 -0.63 19.10
C GLU A 8 10.64 -1.42 19.47
N ARG A 9 10.24 -1.34 20.73
CA ARG A 9 9.12 -2.13 21.25
C ARG A 9 7.82 -1.41 20.92
N VAL A 10 7.15 -1.86 19.86
CA VAL A 10 5.78 -1.46 19.50
C VAL A 10 4.85 -1.68 20.68
N ARG A 11 4.08 -0.66 21.04
CA ARG A 11 3.06 -0.73 22.10
C ARG A 11 1.74 -1.15 21.49
N LEU A 12 0.94 -1.91 22.23
CA LEU A 12 -0.42 -2.31 21.81
C LEU A 12 -1.35 -1.11 21.55
N THR A 13 -0.97 0.09 22.01
CA THR A 13 -1.69 1.35 21.82
C THR A 13 -1.36 2.06 20.52
N ASP A 14 -0.29 1.66 19.83
CA ASP A 14 0.15 2.32 18.61
C ASP A 14 -0.84 1.97 17.49
N LYS A 15 -1.36 3.01 16.82
CA LYS A 15 -2.36 2.85 15.76
C LYS A 15 -1.84 3.39 14.45
N MET A 16 -1.92 2.57 13.42
CA MET A 16 -1.74 3.02 12.04
C MET A 16 -2.85 3.99 11.67
N ARG A 17 -2.51 5.07 10.98
CA ARG A 17 -3.46 6.09 10.53
C ARG A 17 -3.22 6.37 9.05
N PHE A 18 -4.29 6.39 8.27
CA PHE A 18 -4.23 6.77 6.86
C PHE A 18 -5.44 7.62 6.48
N ARG A 19 -5.21 8.64 5.66
CA ARG A 19 -6.24 9.48 5.07
C ARG A 19 -5.80 10.01 3.72
N GLY A 20 -6.56 9.69 2.68
CA GLY A 20 -6.42 10.26 1.34
C GLY A 20 -7.70 10.98 0.92
N ARG A 21 -7.57 12.07 0.15
CA ARG A 21 -8.70 12.75 -0.49
C ARG A 21 -8.40 13.00 -1.96
N ILE A 22 -9.31 12.57 -2.84
CA ILE A 22 -9.33 12.95 -4.25
C ILE A 22 -10.49 13.93 -4.44
N THR A 23 -10.24 15.10 -5.02
CA THR A 23 -11.26 16.15 -5.24
C THR A 23 -11.77 16.17 -6.67
N GLU A 24 -10.91 15.87 -7.65
CA GLU A 24 -11.26 15.90 -9.07
C GLU A 24 -11.98 14.63 -9.51
N ILE A 25 -13.18 14.77 -10.08
CA ILE A 25 -14.00 13.63 -10.52
C ILE A 25 -13.28 12.76 -11.57
N THR A 26 -12.47 13.38 -12.43
CA THR A 26 -11.67 12.66 -13.44
C THR A 26 -10.64 11.76 -12.78
N LEU A 27 -9.96 12.25 -11.73
CA LEU A 27 -8.98 11.46 -10.97
C LEU A 27 -9.66 10.35 -10.17
N VAL A 28 -10.85 10.59 -9.61
CA VAL A 28 -11.65 9.55 -8.95
C VAL A 28 -11.94 8.41 -9.93
N ARG A 29 -12.38 8.74 -11.16
CA ARG A 29 -12.68 7.74 -12.19
C ARG A 29 -11.44 6.96 -12.62
N GLN A 30 -10.32 7.63 -12.86
CA GLN A 30 -9.06 6.99 -13.24
C GLN A 30 -8.55 6.07 -12.12
N PHE A 31 -8.62 6.50 -10.87
CA PHE A 31 -8.22 5.68 -9.73
C PHE A 31 -9.12 4.44 -9.58
N ALA A 32 -10.44 4.59 -9.74
CA ALA A 32 -11.37 3.46 -9.72
C ALA A 32 -11.10 2.46 -10.86
N GLN A 33 -10.79 2.94 -12.07
CA GLN A 33 -10.43 2.09 -13.21
C GLN A 33 -9.13 1.33 -12.98
N LEU A 34 -8.13 1.96 -12.35
CA LEU A 34 -6.91 1.29 -11.93
C LEU A 34 -7.22 0.15 -10.96
N LEU A 35 -8.00 0.41 -9.91
CA LEU A 35 -8.39 -0.62 -8.93
C LEU A 35 -9.15 -1.77 -9.59
N GLN A 36 -10.07 -1.48 -10.51
CA GLN A 36 -10.81 -2.50 -11.27
C GLN A 36 -9.90 -3.32 -12.21
N THR A 37 -8.85 -2.71 -12.75
CA THR A 37 -7.87 -3.43 -13.56
C THR A 37 -7.04 -4.36 -12.68
N LEU A 38 -6.56 -3.85 -11.54
CA LEU A 38 -5.81 -4.64 -10.57
C LEU A 38 -6.65 -5.84 -10.11
N SER A 39 -7.92 -5.66 -9.72
CA SER A 39 -8.79 -6.75 -9.25
C SER A 39 -9.06 -7.85 -10.29
N LYS A 40 -8.77 -7.61 -11.58
CA LYS A 40 -8.83 -8.65 -12.62
C LYS A 40 -7.54 -9.45 -12.72
N CYS A 41 -6.43 -8.90 -12.24
CA CYS A 41 -5.12 -9.54 -12.26
C CYS A 41 -4.91 -10.50 -11.08
N SER A 42 -5.58 -10.30 -9.94
CA SER A 42 -5.54 -11.20 -8.80
C SER A 42 -6.75 -10.97 -7.89
N SER A 43 -7.07 -11.94 -7.04
CA SER A 43 -8.08 -11.78 -5.97
C SER A 43 -7.49 -11.35 -4.63
N GLN A 44 -6.15 -11.38 -4.50
CA GLN A 44 -5.44 -11.04 -3.28
C GLN A 44 -4.26 -10.10 -3.56
N PHE A 45 -4.21 -8.99 -2.83
CA PHE A 45 -3.15 -7.99 -2.96
C PHE A 45 -2.62 -7.63 -1.59
N VAL A 46 -1.34 -7.25 -1.54
CA VAL A 46 -0.80 -6.47 -0.44
C VAL A 46 -0.69 -5.02 -0.91
N LEU A 47 -1.46 -4.13 -0.28
CA LEU A 47 -1.28 -2.69 -0.43
C LEU A 47 -0.29 -2.20 0.62
N ARG A 48 0.81 -1.62 0.14
CA ARG A 48 1.79 -0.90 0.94
C ARG A 48 1.59 0.61 0.73
N ILE A 49 1.35 1.33 1.81
CA ILE A 49 1.21 2.78 1.85
C ILE A 49 2.47 3.37 2.48
N THR A 50 3.08 4.33 1.80
CA THR A 50 4.27 5.06 2.24
C THR A 50 3.95 6.56 2.26
N ALA A 51 4.88 7.40 2.72
CA ALA A 51 4.67 8.85 2.70
C ALA A 51 4.42 9.43 1.30
N ASP A 52 4.90 8.77 0.24
CA ASP A 52 4.92 9.33 -1.12
C ASP A 52 4.10 8.55 -2.14
N LYS A 53 3.74 7.30 -1.85
CA LYS A 53 3.09 6.42 -2.83
C LYS A 53 2.31 5.27 -2.22
N PHE A 54 1.39 4.76 -3.02
CA PHE A 54 0.76 3.46 -2.88
C PHE A 54 1.54 2.44 -3.72
N ILE A 55 1.74 1.24 -3.18
CA ILE A 55 2.37 0.14 -3.90
C ILE A 55 1.46 -1.07 -3.74
N PHE A 56 0.86 -1.50 -4.85
CA PHE A 56 0.08 -2.72 -4.91
C PHE A 56 1.00 -3.86 -5.29
N VAL A 57 1.15 -4.85 -4.41
CA VAL A 57 1.97 -6.04 -4.65
C VAL A 57 1.04 -7.21 -4.93
N LEU A 58 1.19 -7.79 -6.11
CA LEU A 58 0.52 -9.00 -6.56
C LEU A 58 1.48 -10.16 -6.33
N SER A 59 1.08 -11.10 -5.48
CA SER A 59 1.79 -12.35 -5.28
C SER A 59 0.78 -13.47 -5.33
N GLU A 60 0.63 -14.06 -6.52
CA GLU A 60 -0.16 -15.27 -6.65
C GLU A 60 0.64 -16.43 -6.05
N LYS A 61 0.10 -17.00 -4.96
CA LYS A 61 0.61 -18.24 -4.38
C LYS A 61 0.12 -19.47 -5.13
N ASP A 62 -0.69 -19.29 -6.17
CA ASP A 62 -1.33 -20.39 -6.88
C ASP A 62 -0.37 -21.02 -7.90
N VAL A 63 -0.30 -22.35 -7.86
CA VAL A 63 0.65 -23.18 -8.63
C VAL A 63 0.38 -23.10 -10.13
N ARG A 64 -0.81 -22.60 -10.52
CA ARG A 64 -1.23 -22.46 -11.92
C ARG A 64 -0.55 -21.33 -12.70
N THR A 65 -0.03 -20.31 -12.03
CA THR A 65 0.49 -19.09 -12.69
C THR A 65 2.00 -18.92 -12.51
N ASN A 66 2.77 -20.01 -12.50
CA ASN A 66 4.24 -20.00 -12.61
C ASN A 66 5.00 -19.03 -11.67
N GLY A 67 4.40 -18.56 -10.58
CA GLY A 67 5.02 -17.61 -9.65
C GLY A 67 5.20 -16.18 -10.21
N ALA A 68 4.32 -15.72 -11.11
CA ALA A 68 4.39 -14.34 -11.60
C ALA A 68 4.13 -13.34 -10.46
N THR A 69 5.13 -12.48 -10.20
CA THR A 69 5.00 -11.36 -9.26
C THR A 69 4.88 -10.06 -10.04
N ALA A 70 3.93 -9.22 -9.70
CA ALA A 70 3.79 -7.89 -10.27
C ALA A 70 3.65 -6.86 -9.16
N TRP A 71 4.07 -5.62 -9.44
CA TRP A 71 3.78 -4.49 -8.58
C TRP A 71 3.38 -3.28 -9.40
N CYS A 72 2.48 -2.47 -8.83
CA CYS A 72 2.07 -1.20 -9.38
C CYS A 72 2.35 -0.12 -8.34
N GLU A 73 3.13 0.90 -8.73
CA GLU A 73 3.37 2.07 -7.91
C GLU A 73 2.49 3.24 -8.35
N VAL A 74 1.83 3.87 -7.39
CA VAL A 74 0.95 5.01 -7.60
C VAL A 74 1.46 6.17 -6.75
N PRO A 75 2.14 7.17 -7.34
CA PRO A 75 2.54 8.37 -6.63
C PRO A 75 1.33 9.09 -6.02
N LYS A 76 1.44 9.57 -4.78
CA LYS A 76 0.35 10.28 -4.10
C LYS A 76 -0.13 11.48 -4.92
N ASP A 77 0.82 12.20 -5.52
CA ASP A 77 0.57 13.48 -6.21
C ASP A 77 -0.14 13.29 -7.56
N ALA A 78 -0.24 12.05 -8.05
CA ALA A 78 -0.99 11.74 -9.27
C ALA A 78 -2.52 11.77 -9.05
N TYR A 79 -3.00 11.59 -7.82
CA TYR A 79 -4.43 11.44 -7.53
C TYR A 79 -4.91 12.24 -6.32
N PHE A 80 -4.13 12.31 -5.24
CA PHE A 80 -4.61 12.77 -3.94
C PHE A 80 -4.28 14.26 -3.71
N SER A 81 -5.34 15.05 -3.52
CA SER A 81 -5.27 16.45 -3.07
C SER A 81 -4.84 16.61 -1.60
N ASP A 82 -5.07 15.58 -0.79
CA ASP A 82 -4.69 15.51 0.61
C ASP A 82 -4.28 14.07 0.91
N TYR A 83 -3.13 13.90 1.55
CA TYR A 83 -2.53 12.60 1.81
C TYR A 83 -1.79 12.64 3.13
N LYS A 84 -2.25 11.85 4.10
CA LYS A 84 -1.66 11.77 5.44
C LYS A 84 -1.60 10.32 5.86
N MET A 85 -0.43 9.88 6.29
CA MET A 85 -0.23 8.54 6.79
C MET A 85 0.70 8.55 7.99
N GLU A 86 0.47 7.64 8.92
CA GLU A 86 1.36 7.36 10.04
C GLU A 86 1.37 5.85 10.30
N GLY A 87 2.52 5.23 10.04
CA GLY A 87 2.80 3.85 10.37
C GLY A 87 3.15 3.72 11.85
N ILE A 88 3.34 2.48 12.30
CA ILE A 88 3.68 2.22 13.70
C ILE A 88 5.15 2.58 13.99
N SER A 89 6.05 2.25 13.06
CA SER A 89 7.47 2.48 13.22
C SER A 89 7.85 3.86 12.70
N PRO A 90 8.49 4.73 13.51
CA PRO A 90 9.03 5.99 13.02
C PRO A 90 10.16 5.78 12.01
N THR A 91 10.89 4.66 12.11
CA THR A 91 11.98 4.32 11.18
C THR A 91 11.50 3.67 9.90
N ASP A 92 10.39 2.95 9.98
CA ASP A 92 9.76 2.22 8.88
C ASP A 92 8.30 2.68 8.79
N ASN A 93 8.13 3.96 8.44
CA ASN A 93 6.84 4.65 8.44
C ASN A 93 5.97 4.19 7.27
N GLU A 94 5.46 2.97 7.38
CA GLU A 94 4.73 2.29 6.33
C GLU A 94 3.52 1.54 6.90
N ILE A 95 2.50 1.37 6.08
CA ILE A 95 1.29 0.61 6.40
C ILE A 95 1.12 -0.48 5.35
N TYR A 96 0.98 -1.72 5.81
CA TYR A 96 0.71 -2.88 4.96
C TYR A 96 -0.69 -3.38 5.25
N MET A 97 -1.48 -3.59 4.20
CA MET A 97 -2.83 -4.12 4.28
C MET A 97 -3.02 -5.21 3.23
N GLU A 98 -3.63 -6.31 3.62
CA GLU A 98 -4.13 -7.31 2.68
C GLU A 98 -5.50 -6.86 2.17
N ILE A 99 -5.68 -6.88 0.85
CA ILE A 99 -6.94 -6.54 0.19
C ILE A 99 -7.40 -7.78 -0.56
N ASN A 100 -8.63 -8.20 -0.26
CA ASN A 100 -9.32 -9.29 -0.95
C ASN A 100 -10.51 -8.69 -1.72
N SER A 101 -10.63 -9.02 -3.00
CA SER A 101 -11.71 -8.57 -3.89
C SER A 101 -12.88 -9.53 -3.93
#